data_AF-A0A379GBK4-F1
#
_entry.id   AF-A0A379GBK4-F1
#
_cell.length_a   1.000
_cell.length_b   1.000
_cell.length_c   1.000
_cell.angle_alpha   90.00
_cell.angle_beta   90.00
_cell.angle_gamma   90.00
#
_symmetry.space_group_name_H-M   'P 1'
#
loop_
_entity.id
_entity.type
_entity.pdbx_description
1 polymer ?
#
loop_
_entity_poly.entity_id
_entity_poly.type
_entity_poly.pdbx_seq_one_letter_code
_entity_poly.pdbx_strand_id
1 'polypeptide(L)'
;MHYMGIEGYQTIIAHCLQNANYMRHQLLAMGNAKVIVPQNQGPSVGFKLYDPNLVSDPNVAFDLESTCATDKEAYDFMVHNAQWHRKLFLQRGKKGLFTNWVDSIACSKYAKNNRYVYIPGEKAVFMNPNTERSHIDNFLKINY
;
A
#
# COMPACT_ATOMS: atom_id res chain seq x y z
N MET A 1 12.14 22.84 -16.26
CA MET A 1 11.40 24.12 -16.27
C MET A 1 10.98 24.61 -17.66
N HIS A 2 11.73 24.30 -18.74
CA HIS A 2 11.52 24.95 -20.04
C HIS A 2 10.19 24.68 -20.78
N TYR A 3 9.40 23.66 -20.44
CA TYR A 3 8.19 23.29 -21.20
C TYR A 3 6.86 23.56 -20.50
N MET A 4 6.86 23.76 -19.18
CA MET A 4 5.62 23.91 -18.39
C MET A 4 5.63 25.14 -17.46
N GLY A 5 6.79 25.78 -17.27
CA GLY A 5 6.95 26.81 -16.25
C GLY A 5 6.80 26.27 -14.82
N ILE A 6 7.04 27.11 -13.81
CA ILE A 6 6.93 26.71 -12.39
C ILE A 6 5.49 26.31 -12.04
N GLU A 7 4.50 27.06 -12.56
CA GLU A 7 3.07 26.83 -12.31
C GLU A 7 2.58 25.49 -12.85
N GLY A 8 3.06 25.07 -14.03
CA GLY A 8 2.72 23.75 -14.57
C GLY A 8 3.27 22.61 -13.71
N TYR A 9 4.49 22.73 -13.19
CA TYR A 9 5.02 21.74 -12.23
C TYR A 9 4.25 21.73 -10.91
N GLN A 10 3.90 22.91 -10.37
CA GLN A 10 3.08 23.02 -9.16
C GLN A 10 1.72 22.34 -9.36
N THR A 11 1.09 22.53 -10.52
CA THR A 11 -0.20 21.92 -10.86
C THR A 11 -0.10 20.39 -10.93
N ILE A 12 0.94 19.85 -11.59
CA ILE A 12 1.16 18.40 -11.67
C ILE A 12 1.42 17.81 -10.28
N ILE A 13 2.28 18.45 -9.47
CA ILE A 13 2.56 18.00 -8.11
C ILE A 13 1.27 18.02 -7.28
N ALA A 14 0.48 19.08 -7.35
CA ALA A 14 -0.79 19.17 -6.64
C ALA A 14 -1.74 18.03 -7.04
N HIS A 15 -1.87 17.75 -8.34
CA HIS A 15 -2.68 16.64 -8.83
C HIS A 15 -2.19 15.27 -8.32
N CYS A 16 -0.88 15.03 -8.36
CA CYS A 16 -0.23 13.85 -7.83
C CYS A 16 -0.54 13.63 -6.34
N LEU A 17 -0.43 14.69 -5.53
CA LEU A 17 -0.73 14.65 -4.09
C LEU A 17 -2.22 14.41 -3.82
N GLN A 18 -3.10 15.06 -4.57
CA GLN A 18 -4.55 14.87 -4.47
C GLN A 18 -4.94 13.43 -4.78
N ASN A 19 -4.37 12.81 -5.81
CA ASN A 19 -4.63 11.41 -6.15
C ASN A 19 -4.09 10.42 -5.11
N ALA A 20 -2.90 10.69 -4.56
CA ALA A 20 -2.38 9.89 -3.44
C ALA A 20 -3.31 9.95 -2.23
N ASN A 21 -3.80 11.15 -1.86
CA ASN A 21 -4.75 11.32 -0.76
C ASN A 21 -6.09 10.66 -1.03
N TYR A 22 -6.59 10.75 -2.27
CA TYR A 22 -7.81 10.05 -2.68
C TYR A 22 -7.66 8.54 -2.52
N MET A 23 -6.56 7.95 -3.01
CA MET A 23 -6.30 6.52 -2.84
C MET A 23 -6.21 6.11 -1.36
N ARG A 24 -5.53 6.90 -0.51
CA ARG A 24 -5.49 6.63 0.94
C ARG A 24 -6.89 6.58 1.54
N HIS A 25 -7.72 7.56 1.23
CA HIS A 25 -9.09 7.61 1.74
C HIS A 25 -9.90 6.39 1.31
N GLN A 26 -9.82 6.03 0.03
CA GLN A 26 -10.55 4.88 -0.50
C GLN A 26 -10.07 3.55 0.10
N LEU A 27 -8.75 3.37 0.29
CA LEU A 27 -8.22 2.18 0.94
C LEU A 27 -8.67 2.07 2.41
N LEU A 28 -8.71 3.18 3.15
CA LEU A 28 -9.21 3.20 4.52
C LEU A 28 -10.69 2.82 4.59
N ALA A 29 -11.49 3.14 3.56
CA ALA A 29 -12.90 2.79 3.49
C ALA A 29 -13.16 1.34 3.04
N MET A 30 -12.17 0.66 2.45
CA MET A 30 -12.34 -0.67 1.82
C MET A 30 -12.51 -1.82 2.84
N GLY A 31 -12.19 -1.59 4.12
CA GLY A 31 -12.38 -2.56 5.20
C GLY A 31 -11.38 -3.72 5.26
N ASN A 32 -10.71 -4.07 4.16
CA ASN A 32 -9.70 -5.15 4.10
C ASN A 32 -8.27 -4.65 3.76
N ALA A 33 -8.02 -3.34 3.86
CA ALA A 33 -6.71 -2.75 3.64
C ALA A 33 -6.11 -2.12 4.90
N LYS A 34 -4.79 -2.29 5.06
CA LYS A 34 -3.97 -1.51 5.98
C LYS A 34 -3.15 -0.49 5.20
N VAL A 35 -3.46 0.79 5.37
CA VAL A 35 -2.62 1.88 4.85
C VAL A 35 -1.43 2.11 5.78
N ILE A 36 -0.23 2.11 5.22
CA ILE A 36 1.02 2.35 5.94
C ILE A 36 1.27 3.85 6.02
N VAL A 37 1.33 4.38 7.25
CA VAL A 37 1.45 5.81 7.55
C VAL A 37 0.40 6.66 6.79
N PRO A 38 -0.89 6.59 7.17
CA PRO A 38 -1.97 7.35 6.51
C PRO A 38 -1.74 8.87 6.43
N GLN A 39 -0.89 9.39 7.32
CA GLN A 39 -0.55 10.80 7.51
C GLN A 39 0.53 11.27 6.54
N ASN A 40 1.14 10.35 5.78
CA ASN A 40 2.13 10.69 4.76
C ASN A 40 1.53 11.67 3.75
N GLN A 41 2.21 12.81 3.56
CA GLN A 41 1.79 13.86 2.62
C GLN A 41 2.49 13.74 1.25
N GLY A 42 3.31 12.71 1.05
CA GLY A 42 3.99 12.46 -0.22
C GLY A 42 3.08 11.88 -1.31
N PRO A 43 3.58 11.79 -2.55
CA PRO A 43 2.84 11.23 -3.69
C PRO A 43 2.82 9.69 -3.69
N SER A 44 3.13 9.04 -2.57
CA SER A 44 3.23 7.58 -2.47
C SER A 44 2.31 7.00 -1.39
N VAL A 45 1.65 5.89 -1.72
CA VAL A 45 0.74 5.20 -0.82
C VAL A 45 1.21 3.77 -0.66
N GLY A 46 1.71 3.45 0.53
CA GLY A 46 2.05 2.10 0.93
C GLY A 46 0.86 1.43 1.59
N PHE A 47 0.58 0.18 1.25
CA PHE A 47 -0.54 -0.56 1.82
C PHE A 47 -0.33 -2.07 1.75
N LYS A 48 -1.08 -2.77 2.59
CA LYS A 48 -1.23 -4.22 2.56
C LYS A 48 -2.70 -4.59 2.50
N LEU A 49 -3.04 -5.59 1.71
CA LEU A 49 -4.39 -6.13 1.61
C LEU A 49 -4.47 -7.46 2.36
N TYR A 50 -5.63 -7.73 2.94
CA TYR A 50 -5.91 -8.96 3.65
C TYR A 50 -7.14 -9.66 3.07
N ASP A 51 -7.16 -10.99 3.18
CA ASP A 51 -8.31 -11.79 2.78
C ASP A 51 -9.49 -11.48 3.71
N PRO A 52 -10.59 -10.90 3.21
CA PRO A 52 -11.73 -10.54 4.05
C PRO A 52 -12.43 -11.76 4.68
N ASN A 53 -12.20 -12.98 4.16
CA ASN A 53 -12.75 -14.21 4.73
C ASN A 53 -11.92 -14.73 5.91
N LEU A 54 -10.66 -14.33 6.03
CA LEU A 54 -9.73 -14.79 7.07
C LEU A 54 -9.41 -13.69 8.09
N VAL A 55 -9.41 -12.42 7.66
CA VAL A 55 -9.04 -11.27 8.48
C VAL A 55 -10.22 -10.30 8.55
N SER A 56 -10.75 -10.14 9.76
CA SER A 56 -11.84 -9.20 10.04
C SER A 56 -11.35 -7.76 10.24
N ASP A 57 -10.16 -7.56 10.80
CA ASP A 57 -9.56 -6.22 10.98
C ASP A 57 -8.09 -6.21 10.50
N PRO A 58 -7.80 -5.53 9.38
CA PRO A 58 -6.44 -5.33 8.86
C PRO A 58 -5.47 -4.66 9.85
N ASN A 59 -5.95 -3.82 10.76
CA ASN A 59 -5.09 -3.16 11.73
C ASN A 59 -4.58 -4.15 12.77
N VAL A 60 -5.49 -4.96 13.32
CA VAL A 60 -5.14 -6.02 14.29
C VAL A 60 -4.24 -7.07 13.64
N ALA A 61 -4.55 -7.48 12.40
CA ALA A 61 -3.71 -8.41 11.66
C ALA A 61 -2.30 -7.84 11.45
N PHE A 62 -2.18 -6.58 11.04
CA PHE A 62 -0.88 -5.94 10.86
C PHE A 62 -0.11 -5.78 12.19
N ASP A 63 -0.80 -5.49 13.29
CA ASP A 63 -0.18 -5.40 14.61
C ASP A 63 0.39 -6.75 15.06
N LEU A 64 -0.28 -7.86 14.74
CA LEU A 64 0.27 -9.21 14.91
C LEU A 64 1.48 -9.43 14.02
N GLU A 65 1.39 -9.14 12.73
CA GLU A 65 2.54 -9.27 11.81
C GLU A 65 3.75 -8.44 12.27
N SER A 66 3.53 -7.33 12.96
CA SER A 66 4.61 -6.49 13.51
C SER A 66 5.46 -7.21 14.57
N THR A 67 5.00 -8.32 15.16
CA THR A 67 5.76 -9.10 16.16
C THR A 67 6.55 -10.27 15.55
N CYS A 68 6.51 -10.45 14.22
CA CYS A 68 7.10 -11.60 13.52
C CYS A 68 8.62 -11.80 13.72
N ALA A 69 9.36 -10.78 14.17
CA ALA A 69 10.78 -10.94 14.49
C ALA A 69 11.04 -11.76 15.77
N THR A 70 10.05 -11.91 16.64
CA THR A 70 10.14 -12.66 17.89
C THR A 70 9.18 -13.83 18.00
N ASP A 71 8.17 -13.88 17.14
CA ASP A 71 7.09 -14.86 17.17
C ASP A 71 6.96 -15.56 15.82
N LYS A 72 7.08 -16.89 15.85
CA LYS A 72 6.99 -17.74 14.66
C LYS A 72 5.58 -17.77 14.08
N GLU A 73 4.54 -17.80 14.93
CA GLU A 73 3.16 -17.83 14.45
C GLU A 73 2.81 -16.53 13.72
N ALA A 74 3.24 -15.39 14.28
CA ALA A 74 3.14 -14.09 13.62
C ALA A 74 3.93 -14.02 12.29
N TYR A 75 5.09 -14.69 12.21
CA TYR A 75 5.86 -14.78 10.97
C TYR A 75 5.15 -15.61 9.90
N ASP A 76 4.66 -16.79 10.26
CA ASP A 76 3.94 -17.67 9.34
C ASP A 76 2.65 -17.00 8.86
N PHE A 77 1.93 -16.29 9.74
CA PHE A 77 0.78 -15.47 9.40
C PHE A 77 1.13 -14.33 8.42
N MET A 78 2.23 -13.61 8.68
CA MET A 78 2.72 -12.54 7.80
C MET A 78 3.02 -13.06 6.39
N VAL A 79 3.70 -14.20 6.29
CA VAL A 79 4.03 -14.86 5.03
C VAL A 79 2.77 -15.28 4.28
N HIS A 80 1.81 -15.90 4.96
CA HIS A 80 0.54 -16.30 4.36
C HIS A 80 -0.22 -15.11 3.74
N ASN A 81 -0.42 -14.04 4.51
CA ASN A 81 -1.11 -12.84 4.02
C ASN A 81 -0.34 -12.15 2.89
N ALA A 82 1.00 -12.12 2.98
CA ALA A 82 1.83 -11.58 1.91
C ALA A 82 1.69 -12.37 0.61
N GLN A 83 1.64 -13.70 0.66
CA GLN A 83 1.43 -14.54 -0.52
C GLN A 83 0.05 -14.30 -1.15
N TRP A 84 -1.00 -14.18 -0.32
CA TRP A 84 -2.33 -13.86 -0.79
C TRP A 84 -2.39 -12.49 -1.49
N HIS A 85 -1.87 -11.44 -0.85
CA HIS A 85 -1.82 -10.10 -1.44
C HIS A 85 -0.95 -10.08 -2.71
N ARG A 86 0.19 -10.78 -2.70
CA ARG A 86 1.07 -10.92 -3.89
C ARG A 86 0.32 -11.56 -5.06
N LYS A 87 -0.47 -12.60 -4.80
CA LYS A 87 -1.29 -13.27 -5.83
C LYS A 87 -2.27 -12.28 -6.47
N LEU A 88 -2.98 -11.50 -5.66
CA LEU A 88 -3.88 -10.45 -6.17
C LEU A 88 -3.13 -9.39 -6.98
N PHE A 89 -1.98 -8.93 -6.49
CA PHE A 89 -1.13 -7.99 -7.22
C PHE A 89 -0.77 -8.52 -8.61
N LEU A 90 -0.34 -9.79 -8.72
CA LEU A 90 0.00 -10.41 -9.99
C LEU A 90 -1.22 -10.58 -10.91
N GLN A 91 -2.38 -10.95 -10.34
CA GLN A 91 -3.64 -11.10 -11.09
C GLN A 91 -4.15 -9.75 -11.63
N ARG A 92 -4.06 -8.67 -10.85
CA ARG A 92 -4.37 -7.31 -11.31
C ARG A 92 -3.47 -6.89 -12.47
N GLY A 93 -2.20 -7.26 -12.40
CA GLY A 93 -1.19 -6.87 -13.37
C GLY A 93 -1.03 -5.35 -13.43
N LYS A 94 -0.92 -4.79 -14.63
CA LYS A 94 -0.74 -3.35 -14.87
C LYS A 94 -2.01 -2.65 -15.35
N LYS A 95 -3.20 -3.21 -15.05
CA LYS A 95 -4.49 -2.66 -15.50
C LYS A 95 -4.96 -1.57 -14.54
N GLY A 96 -5.31 -0.40 -15.09
CA GLY A 96 -5.84 0.73 -14.31
C GLY A 96 -4.74 1.58 -13.67
N LEU A 97 -4.22 1.16 -12.51
CA LEU A 97 -3.21 1.88 -11.75
C LEU A 97 -1.91 1.08 -11.65
N PHE A 98 -0.76 1.70 -11.96
CA PHE A 98 0.54 1.08 -11.82
C PHE A 98 1.01 1.15 -10.36
N THR A 99 0.95 0.03 -9.68
CA THR A 99 1.53 -0.15 -8.35
C THR A 99 2.76 -1.04 -8.43
N ASN A 100 3.59 -1.00 -7.39
CA ASN A 100 4.77 -1.82 -7.27
C ASN A 100 4.66 -2.67 -6.01
N TRP A 101 4.98 -3.95 -6.14
CA TRP A 101 5.29 -4.75 -4.97
C TRP A 101 6.63 -4.33 -4.39
N VAL A 102 6.71 -4.27 -3.07
CA VAL A 102 7.94 -4.00 -2.34
C VAL A 102 8.12 -5.03 -1.24
N ASP A 103 9.34 -5.55 -1.10
CA ASP A 103 9.65 -6.53 -0.06
C ASP A 103 9.75 -5.90 1.33
N SER A 104 9.72 -4.57 1.40
CA SER A 104 9.75 -3.78 2.62
C SER A 104 8.83 -2.57 2.49
N ILE A 105 7.59 -2.71 2.97
CA ILE A 105 6.68 -1.58 3.17
C ILE A 105 6.72 -1.08 4.62
N ALA A 106 7.12 -1.95 5.56
CA ALA A 106 7.32 -1.63 6.96
C ALA A 106 8.38 -2.55 7.57
N CYS A 107 8.85 -2.19 8.76
CA CYS A 107 9.64 -3.07 9.61
C CYS A 107 8.78 -3.61 10.75
N SER A 108 9.05 -4.84 11.17
CA SER A 108 8.57 -5.37 12.44
C SER A 108 9.06 -4.52 13.61
N LYS A 109 8.46 -4.72 14.78
CA LYS A 109 9.06 -4.32 16.05
C LYS A 109 10.44 -4.98 16.17
N TYR A 110 11.35 -4.28 16.86
CA TYR A 110 12.70 -4.80 17.08
C TYR A 110 12.67 -5.99 18.05
N ALA A 111 13.33 -7.07 17.65
CA ALA A 111 13.67 -8.21 18.50
C ALA A 111 14.95 -7.92 19.31
N LYS A 112 15.41 -8.91 20.09
CA LYS A 112 16.70 -8.85 20.78
C LYS A 112 17.83 -8.49 19.81
N ASN A 113 18.78 -7.69 20.28
CA ASN A 113 19.93 -7.21 19.53
C ASN A 113 19.58 -6.33 18.31
N ASN A 114 18.50 -5.55 18.38
CA ASN A 114 18.06 -4.63 17.32
C ASN A 114 17.81 -5.31 15.97
N ARG A 115 17.48 -6.61 15.97
CA ARG A 115 17.07 -7.33 14.77
C ARG A 115 15.61 -7.04 14.44
N TYR A 116 15.26 -7.03 13.17
CA TYR A 116 13.90 -6.84 12.71
C TYR A 116 13.69 -7.61 11.40
N VAL A 117 12.43 -7.79 11.02
CA VAL A 117 12.02 -8.42 9.77
C VAL A 117 11.31 -7.39 8.92
N TYR A 118 11.53 -7.44 7.61
CA TYR A 118 10.78 -6.62 6.66
C TYR A 118 9.41 -7.23 6.40
N ILE A 119 8.39 -6.38 6.45
CA ILE A 119 7.02 -6.74 6.09
C ILE A 119 6.80 -6.27 4.65
N PRO A 120 6.51 -7.18 3.70
CA PRO A 120 6.28 -6.82 2.32
C PRO A 120 4.87 -6.27 2.10
N GLY A 121 4.67 -5.60 0.97
CA GLY A 121 3.37 -5.07 0.58
C GLY A 121 3.40 -4.38 -0.77
N GLU A 122 2.47 -3.47 -0.98
CA GLU A 122 2.28 -2.78 -2.25
C GLU A 122 2.40 -1.27 -2.07
N LYS A 123 2.96 -0.62 -3.09
CA LYS A 123 3.18 0.82 -3.12
C LYS A 123 2.72 1.41 -4.43
N ALA A 124 1.78 2.34 -4.36
CA ALA A 124 1.43 3.23 -5.46
C ALA A 124 2.29 4.48 -5.40
N VAL A 125 2.78 4.96 -6.55
CA VAL A 125 3.53 6.22 -6.67
C VAL A 125 2.87 7.06 -7.75
N PHE A 126 2.25 8.17 -7.34
CA PHE A 126 1.53 9.08 -8.20
C PHE A 126 2.48 10.14 -8.75
N MET A 127 3.20 9.79 -9.82
CA MET A 127 4.06 10.73 -10.55
C MET A 127 3.66 10.86 -12.02
N ASN A 128 2.71 10.04 -12.49
CA ASN A 128 2.15 10.14 -13.83
C ASN A 128 1.05 11.22 -13.84
N PRO A 129 1.20 12.31 -14.59
CA PRO A 129 0.19 13.36 -14.66
C PRO A 129 -1.15 12.87 -15.23
N ASN A 130 -1.14 11.77 -16.01
CA ASN A 130 -2.35 11.20 -16.62
C ASN A 130 -3.14 10.29 -15.68
N THR A 131 -2.69 10.08 -14.44
CA THR A 131 -3.45 9.27 -13.48
C THR A 131 -4.69 10.04 -13.02
N GLU A 132 -5.85 9.66 -13.52
CA GLU A 132 -7.16 10.11 -13.03
C GLU A 132 -7.71 9.25 -11.88
N ARG A 133 -8.71 9.76 -11.15
CA ARG A 133 -9.42 9.04 -10.08
C ARG A 133 -10.11 7.76 -10.57
N SER A 134 -10.60 7.76 -11.80
CA SER A 134 -11.20 6.58 -12.45
C SER A 134 -10.24 5.37 -12.46
N HIS A 135 -8.93 5.60 -12.64
CA HIS A 135 -7.92 4.54 -12.54
C HIS A 135 -7.82 3.97 -11.12
N ILE A 136 -7.93 4.83 -10.10
CA ILE A 136 -7.90 4.44 -8.68
C ILE A 136 -9.15 3.64 -8.34
N ASP A 137 -10.33 4.12 -8.74
CA ASP A 137 -11.58 3.41 -8.50
C ASP A 137 -11.61 2.06 -9.19
N ASN A 138 -11.12 1.97 -10.42
CA ASN A 138 -11.00 0.71 -11.15
C ASN A 138 -10.01 -0.26 -10.48
N PHE A 139 -8.91 0.26 -9.92
CA PHE A 139 -7.97 -0.55 -9.14
C PHE A 139 -8.65 -1.19 -7.91
N LEU A 140 -9.55 -0.46 -7.26
CA LEU A 140 -10.23 -0.90 -6.03
C LEU A 140 -11.44 -1.81 -6.29
N LYS A 141 -12.05 -1.75 -7.48
CA LYS A 141 -13.22 -2.55 -7.88
C LYS A 141 -12.92 -4.01 -8.19
N ILE A 142 -11.66 -4.42 -8.27
CA ILE A 142 -11.32 -5.81 -8.59
C ILE A 142 -11.67 -6.68 -7.38
N ASN A 143 -12.73 -7.48 -7.56
CA ASN A 143 -13.33 -8.34 -6.54
C ASN A 143 -12.30 -9.26 -5.89
N TYR A 144 -12.33 -9.29 -4.55
CA TYR A 144 -11.53 -10.15 -3.66
C TYR A 144 -12.19 -11.50 -3.47
#